data_AF-A0A4U5VEX4-F1
#
_entry.id   AF-A0A4U5VEX4-F1
#
_cell.length_a   1.000
_cell.length_b   1.000
_cell.length_c   1.000
_cell.angle_alpha   90.00
_cell.angle_beta   90.00
_cell.angle_gamma   90.00
#
_symmetry.space_group_name_H-M   'P 1'
#
loop_
_entity.id
_entity.type
_entity.pdbx_description
1 polymer ?
#
loop_
_entity_poly.entity_id
_entity_poly.type
_entity_poly.pdbx_seq_one_letter_code
_entity_poly.pdbx_strand_id
1 'polypeptide(L)'
;MEDSRLLELIQLIYPGSTTANHILDGGCFDKAIRAHLLIDAAIYQHIMKHAFTQEGLGEMRTLMEKVQYYYIVDVIKIFIRTRLADHNGHLSCIVTRMLDIFAAAGHHQYAKGARLYCQLMKQLETLPAYKETFKNFTAHGNHLVRYSSHDWSGTWCDICIEQILMKAAKSESGLSRGRMRNSDSCHRYWVLTLNHFSNVNQHMEEGVKKHGPLHTDLAKTQMKRDAETIELVLKWFEEINPFDQDRDKELLVSFSTGFTSTRDDPVNAQRTAEVGRE
;
A
#
# COMPACT_ATOMS: atom_id res chain seq x y z
N MET A 1 16.57 -10.97 12.89
CA MET A 1 16.84 -10.34 11.58
C MET A 1 18.07 -10.94 10.89
N GLU A 2 19.17 -11.20 11.59
CA GLU A 2 20.42 -11.74 10.99
C GLU A 2 20.19 -13.07 10.23
N ASP A 3 19.35 -13.97 10.73
CA ASP A 3 19.08 -15.26 10.08
C ASP A 3 18.13 -15.18 8.86
N SER A 4 17.51 -14.03 8.60
CA SER A 4 16.49 -13.89 7.55
C SER A 4 17.06 -13.76 6.13
N ARG A 5 18.37 -13.45 6.01
CA ARG A 5 19.07 -13.11 4.75
C ARG A 5 18.41 -11.99 3.94
N LEU A 6 17.48 -11.26 4.54
CA LEU A 6 16.75 -10.17 3.89
C LEU A 6 17.67 -9.01 3.51
N LEU A 7 18.67 -8.73 4.33
CA LEU A 7 19.68 -7.72 4.02
C LEU A 7 20.44 -8.08 2.75
N GLU A 8 20.85 -9.35 2.58
CA GLU A 8 21.53 -9.83 1.38
C GLU A 8 20.64 -9.64 0.14
N LEU A 9 19.36 -10.01 0.26
CA LEU A 9 18.38 -9.86 -0.83
C LEU A 9 18.16 -8.39 -1.22
N ILE A 10 18.02 -7.48 -0.26
CA ILE A 10 17.86 -6.04 -0.52
C ILE A 10 19.16 -5.44 -1.09
N GLN A 11 20.33 -5.95 -0.68
CA GLN A 11 21.62 -5.53 -1.21
C GLN A 11 21.83 -5.93 -2.67
N LEU A 12 21.14 -6.95 -3.19
CA LEU A 12 21.11 -7.22 -4.64
C LEU A 12 20.46 -6.08 -5.43
N ILE A 13 19.49 -5.39 -4.82
CA ILE A 13 18.74 -4.28 -5.43
C ILE A 13 19.45 -2.95 -5.21
N TYR A 14 20.05 -2.77 -4.03
CA TYR A 14 20.74 -1.55 -3.61
C TYR A 14 22.20 -1.83 -3.19
N PRO A 15 23.07 -2.24 -4.13
CA PRO A 15 24.42 -2.71 -3.81
C PRO A 15 25.28 -1.62 -3.19
N GLY A 16 26.06 -1.99 -2.16
CA GLY A 16 27.08 -1.14 -1.54
C GLY A 16 26.56 0.15 -0.89
N SER A 17 25.25 0.29 -0.69
CA SER A 17 24.65 1.51 -0.19
C SER A 17 24.09 1.34 1.22
N THR A 18 24.21 2.38 2.04
CA THR A 18 23.52 2.45 3.36
C THR A 18 22.00 2.39 3.22
N THR A 19 21.48 2.56 2.00
CA THR A 19 20.07 2.42 1.65
C THR A 19 19.47 1.12 2.17
N ALA A 20 20.15 -0.02 2.02
CA ALA A 20 19.60 -1.31 2.46
C ALA A 20 19.36 -1.31 3.97
N ASN A 21 20.30 -0.76 4.74
CA ASN A 21 20.16 -0.59 6.19
C ASN A 21 19.03 0.39 6.53
N HIS A 22 18.96 1.53 5.83
CA HIS A 22 17.86 2.49 6.02
C HIS A 22 16.48 1.94 5.65
N ILE A 23 16.40 1.00 4.70
CA ILE A 23 15.15 0.29 4.38
C ILE A 23 14.73 -0.58 5.57
N LEU A 24 15.67 -1.35 6.14
CA LEU A 24 15.40 -2.23 7.29
C LEU A 24 15.04 -1.45 8.56
N ASP A 25 15.64 -0.28 8.75
CA ASP A 25 15.35 0.62 9.87
C ASP A 25 14.09 1.49 9.64
N GLY A 26 13.41 1.34 8.49
CA GLY A 26 12.20 2.08 8.13
C GLY A 26 12.42 3.54 7.70
N GLY A 27 13.66 3.96 7.51
CA GLY A 27 14.05 5.31 7.09
C GLY A 27 13.96 5.60 5.58
N CYS A 28 13.69 4.60 4.73
CA CYS A 28 13.60 4.75 3.27
C CYS A 28 12.41 3.98 2.66
N PHE A 29 11.19 4.46 2.94
CA PHE A 29 9.95 3.78 2.56
C PHE A 29 9.71 3.67 1.04
N ASP A 30 10.05 4.71 0.27
CA ASP A 30 9.93 4.72 -1.19
C ASP A 30 10.80 3.62 -1.83
N LYS A 31 12.04 3.50 -1.37
CA LYS A 31 12.98 2.47 -1.82
C LYS A 31 12.61 1.08 -1.30
N ALA A 32 12.01 0.99 -0.11
CA ALA A 32 11.47 -0.25 0.43
C ALA A 32 10.34 -0.80 -0.46
N ILE A 33 9.39 0.05 -0.88
CA ILE A 33 8.33 -0.33 -1.82
C ILE A 33 8.94 -0.83 -3.12
N ARG A 34 9.92 -0.10 -3.67
CA ARG A 34 10.55 -0.50 -4.93
C ARG A 34 11.28 -1.84 -4.82
N ALA A 35 12.07 -2.06 -3.76
CA ALA A 35 12.69 -3.35 -3.49
C ALA A 35 11.65 -4.47 -3.42
N HIS A 36 10.55 -4.23 -2.70
CA HIS A 36 9.47 -5.19 -2.58
C HIS A 36 8.84 -5.54 -3.93
N LEU A 37 8.58 -4.55 -4.80
CA LEU A 37 8.02 -4.78 -6.14
C LEU A 37 8.95 -5.58 -7.06
N LEU A 38 10.26 -5.37 -6.97
CA LEU A 38 11.25 -6.11 -7.76
C LEU A 38 11.39 -7.55 -7.27
N ILE A 39 11.41 -7.76 -5.95
CA ILE A 39 11.40 -9.08 -5.34
C ILE A 39 10.11 -9.82 -5.73
N ASP A 40 8.95 -9.17 -5.62
CA ASP A 40 7.66 -9.73 -6.01
C ASP A 40 7.64 -10.20 -7.48
N ALA A 41 8.18 -9.39 -8.38
CA ALA A 41 8.32 -9.73 -9.79
C ALA A 41 9.23 -10.95 -10.01
N ALA A 42 10.37 -11.03 -9.30
CA ALA A 42 11.28 -12.17 -9.37
C ALA A 42 10.65 -13.45 -8.80
N ILE A 43 9.95 -13.36 -7.66
CA ILE A 43 9.25 -14.51 -7.07
C ILE A 43 8.19 -15.02 -8.06
N TYR A 44 7.45 -14.12 -8.73
CA TYR A 44 6.43 -14.50 -9.69
C TYR A 44 7.03 -15.29 -10.85
N GLN A 45 8.13 -14.79 -11.42
CA GLN A 45 8.83 -15.48 -12.50
C GLN A 45 9.40 -16.83 -12.06
N HIS A 46 9.99 -16.90 -10.86
CA HIS A 46 10.49 -18.14 -10.27
C HIS A 46 9.38 -19.19 -10.10
N ILE A 47 8.24 -18.80 -9.52
CA ILE A 47 7.09 -19.69 -9.34
C ILE A 47 6.54 -20.16 -10.67
N MET A 48 6.37 -19.26 -11.65
CA MET A 48 5.86 -19.64 -12.97
C MET A 48 6.79 -20.66 -13.64
N LYS A 49 8.11 -20.52 -13.51
CA LYS A 49 9.09 -21.50 -14.03
C LYS A 49 8.90 -22.90 -13.41
N HIS A 50 8.60 -22.98 -12.10
CA HIS A 50 8.41 -24.25 -11.38
C HIS A 50 6.99 -24.84 -11.55
N ALA A 51 5.94 -24.02 -11.55
CA ALA A 51 4.56 -24.47 -11.65
C ALA A 51 4.20 -25.13 -12.99
N PHE A 52 4.94 -24.82 -14.06
CA PHE A 52 4.70 -25.41 -15.39
C PHE A 52 5.60 -26.61 -15.72
N THR A 53 6.47 -27.08 -14.81
CA THR A 53 7.47 -28.12 -15.12
C THR A 53 7.19 -29.55 -14.62
N GLN A 54 6.06 -29.83 -13.94
CA GLN A 54 5.40 -31.14 -13.62
C GLN A 54 5.25 -31.50 -12.13
N GLU A 55 4.14 -32.19 -11.82
CA GLU A 55 3.76 -32.97 -10.62
C GLU A 55 3.85 -32.30 -9.22
N GLY A 56 2.74 -31.73 -8.73
CA GLY A 56 2.74 -31.03 -7.45
C GLY A 56 1.43 -31.07 -6.64
N LEU A 57 0.79 -32.23 -6.45
CA LEU A 57 -0.34 -32.32 -5.51
C LEU A 57 0.06 -32.03 -4.05
N GLY A 58 1.34 -32.21 -3.69
CA GLY A 58 1.92 -31.75 -2.41
C GLY A 58 2.23 -30.24 -2.35
N GLU A 59 2.16 -29.55 -3.49
CA GLU A 59 2.44 -28.12 -3.62
C GLU A 59 1.21 -27.24 -3.40
N MET A 60 0.00 -27.80 -3.40
CA MET A 60 -1.24 -27.02 -3.33
C MET A 60 -1.32 -26.10 -2.11
N ARG A 61 -0.82 -26.52 -0.94
CA ARG A 61 -0.84 -25.67 0.28
C ARG A 61 0.05 -24.43 0.10
N THR A 62 1.29 -24.63 -0.34
CA THR A 62 2.25 -23.55 -0.60
C THR A 62 1.80 -22.71 -1.80
N LEU A 63 1.17 -23.31 -2.81
CA LEU A 63 0.58 -22.64 -3.96
C LEU A 63 -0.62 -21.78 -3.56
N MET A 64 -1.45 -22.23 -2.60
CA MET A 64 -2.57 -21.47 -2.06
C MET A 64 -2.09 -20.26 -1.24
N GLU A 65 -1.04 -20.39 -0.42
CA GLU A 65 -0.38 -19.26 0.24
C GLU A 65 0.19 -18.27 -0.78
N LYS A 66 0.84 -18.78 -1.84
CA LYS A 66 1.36 -17.99 -2.95
C LYS A 66 0.24 -17.22 -3.64
N VAL A 67 -0.86 -17.88 -4.02
CA VAL A 67 -2.03 -17.26 -4.66
C VAL A 67 -2.66 -16.20 -3.74
N GLN A 68 -2.73 -16.45 -2.44
CA GLN A 68 -3.26 -15.50 -1.45
C GLN A 68 -2.41 -14.23 -1.37
N TYR A 69 -1.08 -14.37 -1.26
CA TYR A 69 -0.17 -13.22 -1.23
C TYR A 69 -0.25 -12.41 -2.53
N TYR A 70 -0.18 -13.06 -3.69
CA TYR A 70 -0.29 -12.37 -4.98
C TYR A 70 -1.65 -11.71 -5.17
N TYR A 71 -2.71 -12.34 -4.69
CA TYR A 71 -4.03 -11.73 -4.67
C TYR A 71 -4.00 -10.43 -3.87
N ILE A 72 -3.44 -10.42 -2.66
CA ILE A 72 -3.33 -9.21 -1.83
C ILE A 72 -2.46 -8.14 -2.52
N VAL A 73 -1.34 -8.52 -3.13
CA VAL A 73 -0.48 -7.59 -3.86
C VAL A 73 -1.20 -7.02 -5.09
N ASP A 74 -1.94 -7.82 -5.85
CA ASP A 74 -2.75 -7.37 -6.98
C ASP A 74 -3.87 -6.42 -6.53
N VAL A 75 -4.51 -6.72 -5.40
CA VAL A 75 -5.47 -5.83 -4.75
C VAL A 75 -4.86 -4.47 -4.43
N ILE A 76 -3.66 -4.45 -3.85
CA ILE A 76 -2.94 -3.21 -3.55
C ILE A 76 -2.58 -2.47 -4.83
N LYS A 77 -2.08 -3.16 -5.87
CA LYS A 77 -1.75 -2.56 -7.17
C LYS A 77 -2.98 -1.92 -7.83
N ILE A 78 -4.12 -2.62 -7.83
CA ILE A 78 -5.40 -2.11 -8.33
C ILE A 78 -5.85 -0.92 -7.50
N PHE A 79 -5.77 -1.01 -6.17
CA PHE A 79 -6.15 0.08 -5.29
C PHE A 79 -5.31 1.33 -5.54
N ILE A 80 -3.97 1.20 -5.63
CA ILE A 80 -3.05 2.31 -5.95
C ILE A 80 -3.39 2.92 -7.32
N ARG A 81 -3.76 2.11 -8.33
CA ARG A 81 -4.18 2.61 -9.64
C ARG A 81 -5.39 3.54 -9.57
N THR A 82 -6.25 3.40 -8.57
CA THR A 82 -7.42 4.28 -8.42
C THR A 82 -7.05 5.73 -8.08
N ARG A 83 -5.77 6.00 -7.74
CA ARG A 83 -5.18 7.36 -7.67
C ARG A 83 -5.19 8.11 -9.01
N LEU A 84 -5.50 7.42 -10.11
CA LEU A 84 -5.79 8.02 -11.42
C LEU A 84 -7.22 8.61 -11.50
N ALA A 85 -7.86 8.87 -10.36
CA ALA A 85 -9.24 9.37 -10.25
C ALA A 85 -10.32 8.39 -10.75
N ASP A 86 -10.08 7.09 -10.60
CA ASP A 86 -11.08 6.06 -10.89
C ASP A 86 -11.94 5.75 -9.65
N HIS A 87 -13.03 6.51 -9.51
CA HIS A 87 -13.97 6.37 -8.39
C HIS A 87 -14.62 4.99 -8.33
N ASN A 88 -15.03 4.45 -9.48
CA ASN A 88 -15.74 3.18 -9.55
C ASN A 88 -14.79 2.01 -9.26
N GLY A 89 -13.57 2.06 -9.79
CA GLY A 89 -12.50 1.13 -9.45
C GLY A 89 -12.15 1.14 -7.97
N HIS A 90 -12.13 2.33 -7.34
CA HIS A 90 -11.89 2.49 -5.91
C HIS A 90 -12.93 1.74 -5.07
N LEU A 91 -14.22 2.01 -5.31
CA LEU A 91 -15.31 1.35 -4.58
C LEU A 91 -15.35 -0.15 -4.85
N SER A 92 -15.17 -0.56 -6.11
CA SER A 92 -15.16 -1.97 -6.50
C SER A 92 -14.03 -2.73 -5.80
N CYS A 93 -12.81 -2.18 -5.78
CA CYS A 93 -11.66 -2.79 -5.12
C CYS A 93 -11.90 -2.98 -3.61
N ILE A 94 -12.46 -1.97 -2.95
CA ILE A 94 -12.80 -2.05 -1.52
C ILE A 94 -13.81 -3.18 -1.29
N VAL A 95 -14.95 -3.14 -1.97
CA VAL A 95 -16.08 -4.07 -1.74
C VAL A 95 -15.73 -5.50 -2.10
N THR A 96 -15.05 -5.71 -3.24
CA THR A 96 -14.86 -7.05 -3.80
C THR A 96 -13.59 -7.74 -3.32
N ARG A 97 -12.64 -6.99 -2.74
CA ARG A 97 -11.32 -7.55 -2.44
C ARG A 97 -10.73 -7.13 -1.09
N MET A 98 -10.86 -5.87 -0.67
CA MET A 98 -10.20 -5.41 0.57
C MET A 98 -10.97 -5.74 1.85
N LEU A 99 -12.31 -5.80 1.80
CA LEU A 99 -13.12 -6.11 2.99
C LEU A 99 -12.75 -7.46 3.61
N ASP A 100 -12.65 -8.50 2.78
CA ASP A 100 -12.27 -9.85 3.21
C ASP A 100 -10.87 -9.85 3.85
N ILE A 101 -9.92 -9.09 3.27
CA ILE A 101 -8.55 -8.95 3.81
C ILE A 101 -8.58 -8.26 5.19
N PHE A 102 -9.34 -7.18 5.35
CA PHE A 102 -9.44 -6.47 6.63
C PHE A 102 -10.07 -7.33 7.73
N ALA A 103 -11.13 -8.07 7.40
CA ALA A 103 -11.78 -8.96 8.35
C ALA A 103 -10.82 -10.07 8.79
N ALA A 104 -10.18 -10.75 7.84
CA ALA A 104 -9.27 -11.85 8.10
C ALA A 104 -8.00 -11.44 8.85
N ALA A 105 -7.48 -10.22 8.61
CA ALA A 105 -6.36 -9.67 9.35
C ALA A 105 -6.73 -9.18 10.76
N GLY A 106 -7.97 -9.39 11.23
CA GLY A 106 -8.44 -8.94 12.53
C GLY A 106 -8.69 -7.43 12.63
N HIS A 107 -8.65 -6.71 11.50
CA HIS A 107 -8.89 -5.27 11.39
C HIS A 107 -10.39 -4.95 11.26
N HIS A 108 -11.19 -5.50 12.18
CA HIS A 108 -12.66 -5.42 12.17
C HIS A 108 -13.22 -3.99 12.08
N GLN A 109 -12.55 -3.01 12.70
CA GLN A 109 -12.97 -1.60 12.62
C GLN A 109 -12.77 -1.03 11.21
N TYR A 110 -11.69 -1.40 10.52
CA TYR A 110 -11.47 -1.02 9.13
C TYR A 110 -12.47 -1.72 8.20
N ALA A 111 -12.73 -3.01 8.42
CA ALA A 111 -13.77 -3.74 7.66
C ALA A 111 -15.15 -3.10 7.82
N LYS A 112 -15.55 -2.76 9.06
CA LYS A 112 -16.81 -2.08 9.36
C LYS A 112 -16.86 -0.68 8.72
N GLY A 113 -15.80 0.11 8.88
CA GLY A 113 -15.71 1.46 8.35
C GLY A 113 -15.77 1.48 6.83
N ALA A 114 -15.01 0.62 6.16
CA ALA A 114 -15.03 0.46 4.72
C ALA A 114 -16.41 0.04 4.20
N ARG A 115 -17.09 -0.89 4.89
CA ARG A 115 -18.45 -1.31 4.51
C ARG A 115 -19.46 -0.17 4.63
N LEU A 116 -19.40 0.61 5.71
CA LEU A 116 -20.23 1.79 5.89
C LEU A 116 -19.94 2.86 4.82
N TYR A 117 -18.66 3.10 4.53
CA TYR A 117 -18.25 4.01 3.46
C TYR A 117 -18.86 3.62 2.12
N CYS A 118 -18.75 2.35 1.72
CA CYS A 118 -19.34 1.87 0.46
C CYS A 118 -20.87 1.99 0.44
N GLN A 119 -21.55 1.78 1.57
CA GLN A 119 -22.99 2.00 1.68
C GLN A 119 -23.36 3.47 1.48
N LEU A 120 -22.63 4.39 2.12
CA LEU A 120 -22.84 5.83 1.97
C LEU A 120 -22.57 6.29 0.53
N MET A 121 -21.54 5.75 -0.13
CA MET A 121 -21.22 6.09 -1.52
C MET A 121 -22.33 5.62 -2.49
N LYS A 122 -22.95 4.45 -2.25
CA LYS A 122 -24.15 4.02 -3.00
C LYS A 122 -25.38 4.87 -2.71
N GLN A 123 -25.54 5.35 -1.49
CA GLN A 123 -26.61 6.29 -1.18
C GLN A 123 -26.40 7.64 -1.88
N LEU A 124 -25.15 8.09 -2.02
CA LEU A 124 -24.78 9.31 -2.75
C LEU A 124 -25.25 9.27 -4.21
N GLU A 125 -25.18 8.09 -4.85
CA GLU A 125 -25.66 7.87 -6.22
C GLU A 125 -27.17 8.07 -6.35
N THR A 126 -27.94 7.71 -5.32
CA THR A 126 -29.41 7.64 -5.38
C THR A 126 -30.11 8.86 -4.77
N LEU A 127 -29.45 9.59 -3.87
CA LEU A 127 -30.04 10.72 -3.14
C LEU A 127 -29.93 12.03 -3.94
N PRO A 128 -31.05 12.71 -4.27
CA PRO A 128 -31.05 13.94 -5.06
C PRO A 128 -30.18 15.06 -4.47
N ALA A 129 -30.13 15.17 -3.14
CA ALA A 129 -29.36 16.18 -2.43
C ALA A 129 -27.84 16.09 -2.67
N TYR A 130 -27.33 14.92 -3.07
CA TYR A 130 -25.90 14.67 -3.27
C TYR A 130 -25.51 14.42 -4.73
N LYS A 131 -26.44 14.61 -5.68
CA LYS A 131 -26.21 14.36 -7.11
C LYS A 131 -25.00 15.11 -7.66
N GLU A 132 -24.82 16.37 -7.25
CA GLU A 132 -23.68 17.19 -7.69
C GLU A 132 -22.36 16.70 -7.07
N THR A 133 -22.37 16.30 -5.80
CA THR A 133 -21.19 15.69 -5.14
C THR A 133 -20.80 14.38 -5.83
N PHE A 134 -21.77 13.52 -6.15
CA PHE A 134 -21.54 12.26 -6.85
C PHE A 134 -20.96 12.51 -8.26
N LYS A 135 -21.51 13.48 -8.99
CA LYS A 135 -20.97 13.92 -10.29
C LYS A 135 -19.54 14.44 -10.16
N ASN A 136 -19.23 15.21 -9.14
CA ASN A 136 -17.87 15.69 -8.88
C ASN A 136 -16.88 14.55 -8.60
N PHE A 137 -17.31 13.49 -7.93
CA PHE A 137 -16.45 12.34 -7.67
C PHE A 137 -16.22 11.49 -8.93
N THR A 138 -17.26 11.26 -9.72
CA THR A 138 -17.23 10.35 -10.87
C THR A 138 -16.74 11.00 -12.16
N ALA A 139 -17.16 12.24 -12.45
CA ALA A 139 -16.81 12.94 -13.69
C ALA A 139 -15.56 13.81 -13.56
N HIS A 140 -15.30 14.35 -12.36
CA HIS A 140 -14.21 15.29 -12.13
C HIS A 140 -13.09 14.71 -11.24
N GLY A 141 -13.28 13.54 -10.63
CA GLY A 141 -12.24 12.90 -9.84
C GLY A 141 -11.99 13.55 -8.47
N ASN A 142 -12.91 14.40 -7.98
CA ASN A 142 -12.72 15.22 -6.78
C ASN A 142 -12.73 14.42 -5.46
N HIS A 143 -12.79 13.09 -5.54
CA HIS A 143 -12.57 12.19 -4.41
C HIS A 143 -11.06 12.02 -4.09
N LEU A 144 -10.19 12.58 -4.94
CA LEU A 144 -8.75 12.67 -4.74
C LEU A 144 -8.31 14.14 -4.61
N VAL A 145 -7.32 14.36 -3.76
CA VAL A 145 -6.52 15.58 -3.69
C VAL A 145 -5.19 15.33 -4.39
N ARG A 146 -4.73 16.27 -5.21
CA ARG A 146 -3.46 16.20 -5.93
C ARG A 146 -2.54 17.33 -5.45
N TYR A 147 -1.33 16.98 -5.02
CA TYR A 147 -0.30 17.97 -4.70
C TYR A 147 0.49 18.43 -5.94
N SER A 148 0.41 17.67 -7.03
CA SER A 148 1.12 17.92 -8.29
C SER A 148 0.29 17.52 -9.50
N SER A 149 0.67 18.01 -10.68
CA SER A 149 0.07 17.61 -11.96
C SER A 149 0.45 16.20 -12.43
N HIS A 150 1.24 15.44 -11.66
CA HIS A 150 1.60 14.07 -12.02
C HIS A 150 0.40 13.13 -11.85
N ASP A 151 0.20 12.22 -12.79
CA ASP A 151 -0.99 11.34 -12.80
C ASP A 151 -1.14 10.51 -11.52
N TRP A 152 -0.02 10.07 -10.92
CA TRP A 152 0.02 9.24 -9.71
C TRP A 152 0.04 10.02 -8.38
N SER A 153 -0.03 11.36 -8.45
CA SER A 153 0.01 12.23 -7.26
C SER A 153 -1.28 12.25 -6.44
N GLY A 154 -2.34 11.62 -6.96
CA GLY A 154 -3.64 11.59 -6.31
C GLY A 154 -3.58 10.87 -4.96
N THR A 155 -4.13 11.49 -3.94
CA THR A 155 -4.34 10.90 -2.61
C THR A 155 -5.81 11.04 -2.26
N TRP A 156 -6.45 9.98 -1.74
CA TRP A 156 -7.86 10.05 -1.37
C TRP A 156 -8.11 11.11 -0.29
N CYS A 157 -9.23 11.83 -0.43
CA CYS A 157 -9.56 12.94 0.46
C CYS A 157 -9.63 12.52 1.93
N ASP A 158 -10.07 11.30 2.22
CA ASP A 158 -10.12 10.75 3.59
C ASP A 158 -8.72 10.60 4.20
N ILE A 159 -7.76 10.05 3.45
CA ILE A 159 -6.35 9.92 3.87
C ILE A 159 -5.73 11.30 4.04
N CYS A 160 -6.00 12.25 3.13
CA CYS A 160 -5.53 13.63 3.30
C CYS A 160 -6.09 14.27 4.58
N ILE A 161 -7.39 14.11 4.85
CA ILE A 161 -8.01 14.60 6.08
C ILE A 161 -7.38 13.90 7.29
N GLU A 162 -7.20 12.59 7.27
CA GLU A 162 -6.65 11.86 8.41
C GLU A 162 -5.18 12.22 8.68
N GLN A 163 -4.33 12.21 7.65
CA GLN A 163 -2.90 12.39 7.79
C GLN A 163 -2.48 13.85 8.01
N ILE A 164 -3.27 14.81 7.52
CA ILE A 164 -2.96 16.24 7.63
C ILE A 164 -3.82 16.87 8.72
N LEU A 165 -5.14 16.83 8.55
CA LEU A 165 -6.07 17.52 9.46
C LEU A 165 -6.14 16.82 10.82
N MET A 166 -6.39 15.50 10.86
CA MET A 166 -6.57 14.78 12.12
C MET A 166 -5.25 14.63 12.88
N LYS A 167 -4.12 14.46 12.18
CA LYS A 167 -2.80 14.46 12.80
C LYS A 167 -2.46 15.80 13.46
N ALA A 168 -2.72 16.92 12.79
CA ALA A 168 -2.55 18.26 13.36
C ALA A 168 -3.53 18.53 14.50
N ALA A 169 -4.75 17.98 14.44
CA ALA A 169 -5.71 18.06 15.53
C ALA A 169 -5.33 17.18 16.74
N LYS A 170 -4.50 16.15 16.56
CA LYS A 170 -4.09 15.17 17.60
C LYS A 170 -2.68 15.40 18.14
N SER A 171 -1.90 16.32 17.60
CA SER A 171 -0.57 16.66 18.13
C SER A 171 -0.66 17.30 19.52
N GLU A 172 0.44 17.33 20.28
CA GLU A 172 0.53 18.18 21.47
C GLU A 172 0.32 19.63 21.03
N SER A 173 -0.65 20.33 21.65
CA SER A 173 -1.27 21.61 21.23
C SER A 173 -2.43 21.55 20.20
N GLY A 174 -2.74 20.36 19.67
CA GLY A 174 -3.87 20.13 18.76
C GLY A 174 -5.24 20.07 19.46
N LEU A 175 -6.31 20.18 18.66
CA LEU A 175 -7.73 20.19 19.07
C LEU A 175 -8.18 19.09 20.05
N SER A 176 -7.56 17.91 20.02
CA SER A 176 -8.07 16.71 20.70
C SER A 176 -7.23 16.23 21.89
N ARG A 177 -6.06 16.82 22.14
CA ARG A 177 -5.16 16.43 23.24
C ARG A 177 -4.91 17.51 24.31
N GLY A 178 -5.70 18.59 24.35
CA GLY A 178 -5.65 19.63 25.39
C GLY A 178 -7.03 20.02 25.93
N ARG A 179 -7.11 20.48 27.19
CA ARG A 179 -8.36 21.03 27.75
C ARG A 179 -8.69 22.35 27.07
N MET A 180 -9.85 22.38 26.42
CA MET A 180 -10.44 23.51 25.72
C MET A 180 -10.73 24.67 26.67
N ARG A 181 -9.76 25.56 26.87
CA ARG A 181 -9.90 26.78 27.65
C ARG A 181 -9.04 27.88 26.99
N ASN A 182 -9.69 28.98 26.60
CA ASN A 182 -9.16 30.34 26.32
C ASN A 182 -9.25 30.83 24.85
N SER A 183 -9.45 32.15 24.71
CA SER A 183 -9.72 32.91 23.47
C SER A 183 -8.60 32.91 22.42
N ASP A 184 -7.39 32.51 22.80
CA ASP A 184 -6.18 32.44 21.95
C ASP A 184 -5.85 31.00 21.53
N SER A 185 -6.86 30.14 21.46
CA SER A 185 -6.65 28.74 21.08
C SER A 185 -6.03 28.61 19.67
N CYS A 186 -5.17 27.61 19.50
CA CYS A 186 -4.55 27.23 18.21
C CYS A 186 -5.60 27.05 17.08
N HIS A 187 -6.84 26.75 17.47
CA HIS A 187 -8.02 26.71 16.59
C HIS A 187 -8.33 28.04 15.89
N ARG A 188 -8.25 29.18 16.58
CA ARG A 188 -8.47 30.51 15.98
C ARG A 188 -7.40 30.79 14.93
N TYR A 189 -6.14 30.54 15.24
CA TYR A 189 -5.05 30.71 14.27
C TYR A 189 -5.21 29.77 13.08
N TRP A 190 -5.60 28.50 13.29
CA TRP A 190 -5.81 27.52 12.23
C TRP A 190 -6.99 27.89 11.31
N VAL A 191 -8.15 28.26 11.88
CA VAL A 191 -9.33 28.72 11.12
C VAL A 191 -9.06 30.03 10.37
N LEU A 192 -8.30 30.96 10.95
CA LEU A 192 -7.96 32.23 10.30
C LEU A 192 -6.89 32.10 9.21
N THR A 193 -6.03 31.07 9.28
CA THR A 193 -4.94 30.86 8.29
C THR A 193 -5.32 29.90 7.17
N LEU A 194 -6.42 29.16 7.29
CA LEU A 194 -6.93 28.22 6.28
C LEU A 194 -7.07 28.83 4.87
N ASN A 195 -7.60 30.06 4.79
CA ASN A 195 -7.71 30.78 3.52
C ASN A 195 -6.33 31.16 2.92
N HIS A 196 -5.34 31.44 3.77
CA HIS A 196 -3.97 31.72 3.32
C HIS A 196 -3.28 30.44 2.81
N PHE A 197 -3.49 29.30 3.48
CA PHE A 197 -3.00 28.01 3.02
C PHE A 197 -3.59 27.57 1.68
N SER A 198 -4.87 27.87 1.42
CA SER A 198 -5.49 27.62 0.11
C SER A 198 -4.79 28.41 -1.01
N ASN A 199 -4.38 29.65 -0.73
CA ASN A 199 -3.71 30.51 -1.71
C ASN A 199 -2.25 30.05 -1.96
N VAL A 200 -1.54 29.65 -0.89
CA VAL A 200 -0.22 29.02 -1.00
C VAL A 200 -0.31 27.72 -1.81
N ASN A 201 -1.29 26.85 -1.54
CA ASN A 201 -1.49 25.61 -2.29
C ASN A 201 -1.76 25.88 -3.77
N GLN A 202 -2.60 26.88 -4.09
CA GLN A 202 -2.87 27.26 -5.48
C GLN A 202 -1.59 27.68 -6.22
N HIS A 203 -0.74 28.50 -5.60
CA HIS A 203 0.54 28.89 -6.20
C HIS A 203 1.53 27.73 -6.30
N MET A 204 1.52 26.78 -5.36
CA MET A 204 2.31 25.55 -5.47
C MET A 204 1.83 24.67 -6.63
N GLU A 205 0.51 24.50 -6.80
CA GLU A 205 -0.06 23.73 -7.92
C GLU A 205 0.28 24.34 -9.28
N GLU A 206 0.23 25.67 -9.40
CA GLU A 206 0.65 26.42 -10.60
C GLU A 206 2.15 26.22 -10.90
N GLY A 207 3.00 26.22 -9.86
CA GLY A 207 4.42 25.94 -9.99
C GLY A 207 4.72 24.51 -10.42
N VAL A 208 3.98 23.53 -9.91
CA VAL A 208 4.20 22.12 -10.22
C VAL A 208 3.72 21.76 -11.63
N LYS A 209 2.63 22.37 -12.14
CA LYS A 209 2.20 22.23 -13.55
C LYS A 209 3.29 22.63 -14.56
N LYS A 210 4.25 23.46 -14.16
CA LYS A 210 5.34 23.96 -15.02
C LYS A 210 6.49 22.96 -15.19
N HIS A 211 6.57 21.91 -14.36
CA HIS A 211 7.65 20.93 -14.37
C HIS A 211 7.06 19.51 -14.42
N GLY A 212 6.81 19.04 -15.64
CA GLY A 212 6.40 17.66 -15.90
C GLY A 212 7.54 16.82 -16.49
N PRO A 213 8.47 16.29 -15.68
CA PRO A 213 9.21 15.11 -16.10
C PRO A 213 8.38 13.85 -15.82
N LEU A 214 8.59 12.79 -16.62
CA LEU A 214 8.22 11.45 -16.20
C LEU A 214 8.93 11.14 -14.88
N HIS A 215 8.27 10.39 -13.99
CA HIS A 215 8.91 9.85 -12.78
C HIS A 215 10.21 9.14 -13.18
N THR A 216 11.31 9.38 -12.47
CA THR A 216 12.64 8.83 -12.81
C THR A 216 12.63 7.31 -12.94
N ASP A 217 11.73 6.63 -12.22
CA ASP A 217 11.55 5.17 -12.32
C ASP A 217 10.93 4.68 -13.64
N LEU A 218 10.30 5.56 -14.43
CA LEU A 218 9.78 5.24 -15.77
C LEU A 218 10.81 5.49 -16.88
N ALA A 219 12.01 5.97 -16.53
CA ALA A 219 13.07 6.13 -17.51
C ALA A 219 13.53 4.77 -18.05
N LYS A 220 13.78 4.67 -19.36
CA LYS A 220 14.26 3.42 -20.01
C LYS A 220 15.50 2.84 -19.32
N THR A 221 16.41 3.71 -18.87
CA THR A 221 17.60 3.31 -18.12
C THR A 221 17.26 2.66 -16.78
N GLN A 222 16.18 3.09 -16.14
CA GLN A 222 15.73 2.52 -14.87
C GLN A 222 15.01 1.18 -15.09
N MET A 223 14.14 1.08 -16.10
CA MET A 223 13.50 -0.18 -16.50
C MET A 223 14.52 -1.27 -16.83
N LYS A 224 15.62 -0.92 -17.54
CA LYS A 224 16.69 -1.87 -17.85
C LYS A 224 17.39 -2.39 -16.59
N ARG A 225 17.73 -1.49 -15.67
CA ARG A 225 18.36 -1.86 -14.39
C ARG A 225 17.43 -2.73 -13.54
N ASP A 226 16.14 -2.46 -13.55
CA ASP A 226 15.14 -3.24 -12.82
C ASP A 226 15.05 -4.67 -13.38
N ALA A 227 15.05 -4.84 -14.71
CA ALA A 227 15.13 -6.15 -15.35
C ALA A 227 16.42 -6.91 -14.98
N GLU A 228 17.58 -6.26 -15.03
CA GLU A 228 18.86 -6.87 -14.62
C GLU A 228 18.85 -7.26 -13.13
N THR A 229 18.20 -6.46 -12.28
CA THR A 229 18.05 -6.74 -10.86
C THR A 229 17.15 -7.95 -10.61
N ILE A 230 16.04 -8.07 -11.34
CA ILE A 230 15.15 -9.24 -11.26
C ILE A 230 15.92 -10.53 -11.57
N GLU A 231 16.78 -10.51 -12.59
CA GLU A 231 17.63 -11.67 -12.92
C GLU A 231 18.63 -12.04 -11.81
N LEU A 232 19.20 -11.05 -11.11
CA LEU A 232 20.06 -11.31 -9.95
C LEU A 232 19.29 -11.94 -8.80
N VAL A 233 18.08 -11.44 -8.52
CA VAL A 233 17.20 -12.00 -7.49
C VAL A 233 16.76 -13.42 -7.87
N LEU A 234 16.49 -13.69 -9.15
CA LEU A 234 16.17 -15.03 -9.64
C LEU A 234 17.30 -16.03 -9.40
N LYS A 235 18.55 -15.65 -9.70
CA LYS A 235 19.73 -16.49 -9.41
C LYS A 235 19.88 -16.75 -7.92
N TRP A 236 19.65 -15.74 -7.09
CA TRP A 236 19.66 -15.91 -5.65
C TRP A 236 18.59 -16.92 -5.19
N PHE A 237 17.38 -16.92 -5.78
CA PHE A 237 16.37 -17.93 -5.49
C PHE A 237 16.74 -19.34 -5.97
N GLU A 238 17.53 -19.47 -7.05
CA GLU A 238 18.04 -20.78 -7.48
C GLU A 238 19.04 -21.37 -6.48
N GLU A 239 19.85 -20.53 -5.84
CA GLU A 239 20.78 -20.95 -4.78
C GLU A 239 20.09 -21.14 -3.43
N ILE A 240 19.06 -20.32 -3.15
CA ILE A 240 18.39 -20.23 -1.87
C ILE A 240 16.90 -20.28 -2.14
N ASN A 241 16.40 -21.48 -2.35
CA ASN A 241 14.98 -21.69 -2.65
C ASN A 241 14.14 -21.28 -1.41
N PRO A 242 13.40 -20.16 -1.47
CA PRO A 242 12.57 -19.75 -0.35
C PRO A 242 11.37 -20.69 -0.14
N PHE A 243 11.16 -21.63 -1.06
CA PHE A 243 10.08 -22.63 -1.08
C PHE A 243 10.58 -24.07 -1.02
N ASP A 244 11.80 -24.29 -0.50
CA ASP A 244 12.33 -25.64 -0.28
C ASP A 244 11.35 -26.47 0.57
N GLN A 245 10.94 -27.63 0.05
CA GLN A 245 9.96 -28.51 0.70
C GLN A 245 10.53 -29.20 1.94
N ASP A 246 11.86 -29.29 2.04
CA ASP A 246 12.60 -29.86 3.17
C ASP A 246 12.84 -28.83 4.28
N ARG A 247 12.51 -27.54 4.05
CA ARG A 247 12.51 -26.49 5.06
C ARG A 247 11.29 -26.60 5.96
N ASP A 248 11.45 -26.30 7.25
CA ASP A 248 10.39 -26.47 8.26
C ASP A 248 9.13 -25.64 7.91
N LYS A 249 8.06 -26.34 7.54
CA LYS A 249 6.77 -25.76 7.10
C LYS A 249 5.93 -25.19 8.25
N GLU A 250 6.43 -25.29 9.48
CA GLU A 250 5.76 -24.79 10.69
C GLU A 250 6.26 -23.40 11.11
N LEU A 251 7.29 -22.87 10.45
CA LEU A 251 7.90 -21.58 10.76
C LEU A 251 7.70 -20.59 9.60
N LEU A 252 6.75 -19.67 9.73
CA LEU A 252 6.55 -18.55 8.81
C LEU A 252 7.43 -17.39 9.22
N VAL A 253 8.28 -16.91 8.31
CA VAL A 253 9.12 -15.73 8.54
C VAL A 253 8.47 -14.50 7.91
N SER A 254 8.08 -13.53 8.72
CA SER A 254 7.70 -12.20 8.26
C SER A 254 8.95 -11.47 7.77
N PHE A 255 9.03 -11.23 6.46
CA PHE A 255 10.13 -10.44 5.89
C PHE A 255 10.11 -8.98 6.35
N SER A 256 8.96 -8.40 6.70
CA SER A 256 8.91 -7.01 7.17
C SER A 256 9.43 -6.82 8.60
N THR A 257 9.33 -7.84 9.44
CA THR A 257 9.68 -7.72 10.87
C THR A 257 10.77 -8.68 11.32
N GLY A 258 11.16 -9.63 10.47
CA GLY A 258 12.03 -10.75 10.81
C GLY A 258 11.42 -11.72 11.84
N PHE A 259 10.12 -11.62 12.10
CA PHE A 259 9.41 -12.49 13.04
C PHE A 259 9.25 -13.88 12.44
N THR A 260 9.69 -14.91 13.16
CA THR A 260 9.48 -16.32 12.79
C THR A 260 8.37 -16.88 13.68
N SER A 261 7.28 -17.36 13.09
CA SER A 261 6.22 -18.03 13.84
C SER A 261 6.75 -19.30 14.50
N THR A 262 6.15 -19.71 15.60
CA THR A 262 6.38 -20.97 16.30
C THR A 262 5.27 -21.97 15.96
N ARG A 263 5.47 -23.25 16.29
CA ARG A 263 4.49 -24.32 16.05
C ARG A 263 3.12 -24.08 16.71
N ASP A 264 3.11 -23.27 17.76
CA ASP A 264 1.90 -22.96 18.55
C ASP A 264 1.21 -21.66 18.09
N ASP A 265 1.79 -20.91 17.15
CA ASP A 265 1.19 -19.67 16.65
C ASP A 265 0.02 -19.98 15.68
N PRO A 266 -1.18 -19.42 15.89
CA PRO A 266 -2.37 -19.71 15.09
C PRO A 266 -2.37 -18.96 13.74
N VAL A 267 -1.26 -18.97 13.00
CA VAL A 267 -1.13 -18.23 11.73
C VAL A 267 -1.71 -19.08 10.59
N ASN A 268 -2.88 -18.68 10.07
CA ASN A 268 -3.62 -19.40 9.03
C ASN A 268 -3.69 -18.63 7.70
N ALA A 269 -2.53 -18.15 7.21
CA ALA A 269 -2.44 -17.34 5.99
C ALA A 269 -3.20 -17.93 4.78
N GLN A 270 -3.30 -19.27 4.70
CA GLN A 270 -4.01 -20.06 3.68
C GLN A 270 -5.53 -19.88 3.64
N ARG A 271 -6.15 -19.52 4.76
CA ARG A 271 -7.61 -19.44 4.92
C ARG A 271 -8.10 -18.01 5.07
N THR A 272 -7.24 -17.02 4.80
CA THR A 272 -7.55 -15.59 4.98
C THR A 272 -8.83 -15.22 4.24
N ALA A 273 -9.06 -15.73 3.02
CA ALA A 273 -10.28 -15.40 2.26
C ALA A 273 -11.56 -16.06 2.83
N GLU A 274 -11.46 -17.25 3.44
CA GLU A 274 -12.60 -17.93 4.08
C GLU A 274 -12.96 -17.26 5.40
N VAL A 275 -11.95 -17.04 6.25
CA VAL A 275 -12.09 -16.36 7.55
C VAL A 275 -12.60 -14.94 7.39
N GLY A 276 -12.18 -14.23 6.34
CA GLY A 276 -12.63 -12.87 6.08
C GLY A 276 -14.09 -12.74 5.65
N ARG A 277 -14.73 -13.85 5.23
CA ARG A 277 -16.13 -13.88 4.76
C ARG A 277 -17.13 -14.31 5.82
N GLU A 278 -16.68 -15.03 6.84
CA GLU A 278 -17.47 -15.39 8.04
C GLU A 278 -17.75 -14.15 8.92
#